data_AF-A0A843LEB1-F1
#
_entry.id   AF-A0A843LEB1-F1
#
_cell.length_a   1.000
_cell.length_b   1.000
_cell.length_c   1.000
_cell.angle_alpha   90.00
_cell.angle_beta   90.00
_cell.angle_gamma   90.00
#
_symmetry.space_group_name_H-M   'P 1'
#
loop_
_entity.id
_entity.type
_entity.pdbx_description
1 polymer ?
#
loop_
_entity_poly.entity_id
_entity_poly.type
_entity_poly.pdbx_seq_one_letter_code
_entity_poly.pdbx_strand_id
1 'polypeptide(L)'
;MYDAFRSKRLAEQRALDAADQEIIAKALEDGVETAWDRFIDQQPQCGFGQLGICCNRCAMGPCRIEPFGKKPDRGVCGATADTIVARNLLDDLSTGAAAHSDHGREVLEVLLETAVGKSQGYQITDETKLKAIAAEYGINTENRKKEEIAEDVARAMLEEYGTLKNRIQMAERAPEKTKDTWKRLGIVPRSVDREIVESMHRIHMGVGADYVNILLHAMRTSLADGWGGSMMATEGSDILFGTPAPLRSRANLATLKQDMVNIVLHGHNPILSEMIVKAADDPQLKERAAGKGAKGINIVGMCCTGNELLMRHGIPIAGTFLDQELAIATGAVEVMVVDYQCIFPSIAQTAACYHTRVVSTSQKAKIPGTTYLEFRPETALDTAREIITVAIDNFPNRNPGRVRIPQKPVDLMAGFSEEAIRKALGGTYKPLIDAIVGGRIRGAVGIVGCNNPKIKQDYGHVTLAKELIKRDILVLETGCAAIACGKAGLLVPEAADLAGDGLGSVCKALGIPPVLHMGSCVDCSRILMLAANIAKELGVGIGDLPIGGAAPEWYSQKAISIGTYFVSSGVYVVLGIPPKIFGSPNVTSLLAAQLTDLVNASFAVEPDPVKAADLLEAEIDRKRKALGI
;
A
#
# COMPACT_ATOMS: atom_id res chain seq x y z
N MET A 1 0.91 -24.56 30.85
CA MET A 1 1.73 -25.69 30.38
C MET A 1 1.71 -25.63 28.86
N TYR A 2 2.88 -25.58 28.22
CA TYR A 2 3.02 -25.49 26.76
C TYR A 2 2.51 -26.79 26.09
N ASP A 3 1.70 -26.66 25.05
CA ASP A 3 1.16 -27.77 24.25
C ASP A 3 1.54 -27.55 22.78
N ALA A 4 2.58 -28.27 22.34
CA ALA A 4 3.14 -28.14 21.00
C ALA A 4 2.14 -28.45 19.88
N PHE A 5 1.23 -29.41 20.12
CA PHE A 5 0.22 -29.79 19.13
C PHE A 5 -0.81 -28.67 18.96
N ARG A 6 -1.25 -28.08 20.07
CA ARG A 6 -2.14 -26.92 20.04
C ARG A 6 -1.49 -25.70 19.37
N SER A 7 -0.23 -25.41 19.68
CA SER A 7 0.50 -24.27 19.08
C SER A 7 0.63 -24.41 17.56
N LYS A 8 0.98 -25.61 17.07
CA LYS A 8 1.05 -25.88 15.63
C LYS A 8 -0.29 -25.65 14.94
N ARG A 9 -1.38 -26.20 15.48
CA ARG A 9 -2.72 -26.02 14.91
C ARG A 9 -3.16 -24.55 14.88
N LEU A 10 -2.86 -23.79 15.94
CA LEU A 10 -3.16 -22.36 15.99
C LEU A 10 -2.36 -21.58 14.94
N ALA A 11 -1.08 -21.92 14.75
CA ALA A 11 -0.25 -21.31 13.72
C ALA A 11 -0.83 -21.55 12.31
N GLU A 12 -1.19 -22.80 11.99
CA GLU A 12 -1.82 -23.17 10.71
C GLU A 12 -3.17 -22.47 10.46
N GLN A 13 -3.89 -22.09 11.52
CA GLN A 13 -5.13 -21.32 11.42
C GLN A 13 -4.86 -19.82 11.19
N ARG A 14 -3.76 -19.29 11.73
CA ARG A 14 -3.43 -17.86 11.70
C ARG A 14 -2.80 -17.40 10.39
N ALA A 15 -1.92 -18.21 9.77
CA ALA A 15 -1.19 -17.82 8.58
C ALA A 15 -1.10 -18.94 7.52
N LEU A 16 -1.07 -18.54 6.24
CA LEU A 16 -0.88 -19.48 5.12
C LEU A 16 0.59 -19.92 4.97
N ASP A 17 1.53 -18.99 5.08
CA ASP A 17 2.95 -19.25 4.88
C ASP A 17 3.55 -20.10 6.01
N ALA A 18 4.37 -21.08 5.63
CA ALA A 18 4.94 -22.04 6.58
C ALA A 18 6.04 -21.40 7.47
N ALA A 19 6.77 -20.41 6.96
CA ALA A 19 7.77 -19.69 7.75
C ALA A 19 7.10 -18.83 8.83
N ASP A 20 5.97 -18.18 8.52
CA ASP A 20 5.18 -17.47 9.53
C ASP A 20 4.61 -18.44 10.56
N GLN A 21 4.08 -19.59 10.15
CA GLN A 21 3.55 -20.61 11.05
C GLN A 21 4.59 -21.08 12.08
N GLU A 22 5.84 -21.29 11.64
CA GLU A 22 6.94 -21.66 12.53
C GLU A 22 7.19 -20.61 13.62
N ILE A 23 7.14 -19.33 13.25
CA ILE A 23 7.40 -18.22 14.17
C ILE A 23 6.20 -17.88 15.03
N ILE A 24 4.97 -18.05 14.54
CA ILE A 24 3.76 -17.98 15.36
C ILE A 24 3.78 -19.07 16.43
N ALA A 25 4.13 -20.31 16.06
CA ALA A 25 4.29 -21.38 17.04
C ALA A 25 5.34 -21.00 18.09
N LYS A 26 6.49 -20.45 17.66
CA LYS A 26 7.53 -19.93 18.57
C LYS A 26 7.02 -18.86 19.53
N ALA A 27 6.30 -17.85 19.03
CA ALA A 27 5.78 -16.76 19.84
C ALA A 27 4.88 -17.30 20.97
N LEU A 28 4.07 -18.32 20.68
CA LEU A 28 3.25 -19.02 21.68
C LEU A 28 4.10 -19.78 22.73
N GLU A 29 5.22 -20.41 22.35
CA GLU A 29 6.12 -21.10 23.32
C GLU A 29 6.83 -20.10 24.21
N ASP A 30 7.24 -18.97 23.65
CA ASP A 30 7.93 -17.89 24.35
C ASP A 30 6.98 -17.02 25.19
N GLY A 31 5.66 -17.22 25.09
CA GLY A 31 4.65 -16.42 25.77
C GLY A 31 4.56 -14.98 25.27
N VAL A 32 4.96 -14.73 24.02
CA VAL A 32 4.92 -13.43 23.37
C VAL A 32 3.55 -13.24 22.73
N GLU A 33 2.80 -12.23 23.22
CA GLU A 33 1.50 -11.86 22.68
C GLU A 33 1.65 -11.25 21.27
N THR A 34 0.77 -11.65 20.36
CA THR A 34 0.70 -11.15 18.98
C THR A 34 -0.65 -10.52 18.65
N ALA A 35 -0.76 -9.89 17.49
CA ALA A 35 -2.01 -9.28 17.01
C ALA A 35 -3.21 -10.25 16.99
N TRP A 36 -2.98 -11.55 16.77
CA TRP A 36 -4.05 -12.54 16.82
C TRP A 36 -4.56 -12.79 18.25
N ASP A 37 -3.67 -12.79 19.24
CA ASP A 37 -4.06 -12.97 20.65
C ASP A 37 -4.92 -11.78 21.10
N ARG A 38 -4.44 -10.55 20.82
CA ARG A 38 -5.22 -9.32 21.08
C ARG A 38 -6.55 -9.29 20.32
N PHE A 39 -6.60 -9.82 19.10
CA PHE A 39 -7.84 -9.91 18.33
C PHE A 39 -8.87 -10.85 18.98
N ILE A 40 -8.42 -11.97 19.55
CA ILE A 40 -9.27 -12.91 20.30
C ILE A 40 -9.83 -12.22 21.56
N ASP A 41 -9.00 -11.50 22.30
CA ASP A 41 -9.42 -10.79 23.52
C ASP A 41 -10.44 -9.67 23.24
N GLN A 42 -10.46 -9.14 22.02
CA GLN A 42 -11.45 -8.15 21.59
C GLN A 42 -12.81 -8.77 21.20
N GLN A 43 -12.99 -10.10 21.29
CA GLN A 43 -14.25 -10.75 20.94
C GLN A 43 -15.23 -10.89 22.12
N PRO A 44 -16.55 -10.72 21.87
CA PRO A 44 -17.15 -10.23 20.64
C PRO A 44 -16.97 -8.70 20.48
N GLN A 45 -16.53 -8.26 19.31
CA GLN A 45 -16.45 -6.83 18.99
C GLN A 45 -17.83 -6.16 18.96
N CYS A 46 -17.90 -4.85 19.19
CA CYS A 46 -19.15 -4.08 19.24
C CYS A 46 -19.91 -4.08 17.89
N GLY A 47 -21.14 -4.61 17.88
CA GLY A 47 -21.99 -4.69 16.68
C GLY A 47 -22.36 -3.34 16.07
N PHE A 48 -22.64 -2.31 16.88
CA PHE A 48 -22.95 -0.96 16.36
C PHE A 48 -21.75 -0.35 15.61
N GLY A 49 -20.54 -0.60 16.09
CA GLY A 49 -19.31 -0.14 15.44
C GLY A 49 -19.03 -0.91 14.14
N GLN A 50 -19.28 -2.22 14.14
CA GLN A 50 -19.15 -3.05 12.93
C GLN A 50 -20.15 -2.67 11.84
N LEU A 51 -21.36 -2.24 12.21
CA LEU A 51 -22.38 -1.77 11.28
C LEU A 51 -22.21 -0.29 10.87
N GLY A 52 -21.32 0.46 11.53
CA GLY A 52 -21.06 1.88 11.23
C GLY A 52 -22.08 2.87 11.79
N ILE A 53 -22.98 2.42 12.66
CA ILE A 53 -24.15 3.17 13.18
C ILE A 53 -23.94 3.73 14.58
N CYS A 54 -22.68 3.93 14.96
CA CYS A 54 -22.29 4.63 16.20
C CYS A 54 -21.62 5.96 15.83
N CYS A 55 -22.04 7.05 16.47
CA CYS A 55 -21.48 8.38 16.26
C CYS A 55 -20.97 8.96 17.58
N ASN A 56 -19.72 9.43 17.61
CA ASN A 56 -19.10 10.06 18.78
C ASN A 56 -18.41 11.40 18.44
N ARG A 57 -19.02 12.19 17.54
CA ARG A 57 -18.42 13.43 17.01
C ARG A 57 -18.67 14.68 17.86
N CYS A 58 -19.57 14.63 18.84
CA CYS A 58 -19.86 15.77 19.72
C CYS A 58 -20.25 15.30 21.13
N ALA A 59 -20.22 16.24 22.09
CA ALA A 59 -20.47 15.97 23.51
C ALA A 59 -21.93 15.64 23.86
N MET A 60 -22.87 15.72 22.91
CA MET A 60 -24.23 15.20 23.12
C MET A 60 -24.30 13.66 22.99
N GLY A 61 -23.31 13.06 22.33
CA GLY A 61 -23.21 11.62 22.17
C GLY A 61 -22.52 10.92 23.36
N PRO A 62 -22.11 9.65 23.19
CA PRO A 62 -22.18 8.85 21.97
C PRO A 62 -23.63 8.47 21.59
N CYS A 63 -23.96 8.55 20.31
CA CYS A 63 -25.25 8.11 19.77
C CYS A 63 -25.10 6.75 19.08
N ARG A 64 -26.07 5.85 19.27
CA ARG A 64 -26.18 4.57 18.57
C ARG A 64 -27.54 4.49 17.91
N ILE A 65 -27.59 4.07 16.66
CA ILE A 65 -28.85 3.84 15.94
C ILE A 65 -29.23 2.37 16.06
N GLU A 66 -30.49 2.09 16.35
CA GLU A 66 -31.05 0.76 16.39
C GLU A 66 -31.24 0.24 14.95
N PRO A 67 -30.59 -0.87 14.53
CA PRO A 67 -30.58 -1.30 13.13
C PRO A 67 -31.87 -1.97 12.65
N PHE A 68 -32.79 -2.35 13.54
CA PHE A 68 -34.01 -3.11 13.23
C PHE A 68 -35.27 -2.24 13.19
N GLY A 69 -35.11 -0.94 12.91
CA GLY A 69 -36.22 -0.01 12.72
C GLY A 69 -36.96 0.36 14.01
N LYS A 70 -36.37 0.08 15.18
CA LYS A 70 -36.89 0.56 16.47
C LYS A 70 -36.21 1.87 16.88
N LYS A 71 -36.68 2.47 17.97
CA LYS A 71 -36.00 3.61 18.58
C LYS A 71 -34.79 3.13 19.43
N PRO A 72 -33.70 3.92 19.52
CA PRO A 72 -33.49 5.20 18.82
C PRO A 72 -33.13 5.00 17.34
N ASP A 73 -33.86 5.65 16.45
CA ASP A 73 -33.67 5.66 14.99
C ASP A 73 -32.86 6.88 14.50
N ARG A 74 -32.54 7.79 15.42
CA ARG A 74 -31.75 9.02 15.18
C ARG A 74 -30.85 9.32 16.38
N GLY A 75 -29.72 9.99 16.12
CA GLY A 75 -28.91 10.60 17.17
C GLY A 75 -29.58 11.85 17.76
N VAL A 76 -29.01 12.42 18.82
CA VAL A 76 -29.56 13.61 19.51
C VAL A 76 -29.76 14.79 18.55
N CYS A 77 -28.84 15.00 17.60
CA CYS A 77 -28.94 16.06 16.60
C CYS A 77 -29.89 15.72 15.42
N GLY A 78 -30.59 14.58 15.46
CA GLY A 78 -31.49 14.11 14.40
C GLY A 78 -30.81 13.34 13.26
N ALA A 79 -29.49 13.11 13.30
CA ALA A 79 -28.78 12.34 12.27
C ALA A 79 -29.26 10.87 12.22
N THR A 80 -29.59 10.38 11.04
CA THR A 80 -30.04 9.00 10.79
C THR A 80 -28.85 8.05 10.61
N ALA A 81 -29.12 6.75 10.46
CA ALA A 81 -28.10 5.76 10.10
C ALA A 81 -27.34 6.15 8.83
N ASP A 82 -28.04 6.61 7.78
CA ASP A 82 -27.43 7.00 6.50
C ASP A 82 -26.40 8.12 6.68
N THR A 83 -26.78 9.19 7.38
CA THR A 83 -25.88 10.31 7.67
C THR A 83 -24.69 9.86 8.51
N ILE A 84 -24.91 9.05 9.55
CA ILE A 84 -23.83 8.59 10.44
C ILE A 84 -22.86 7.68 9.70
N VAL A 85 -23.36 6.70 8.96
CA VAL A 85 -22.55 5.77 8.17
C VAL A 85 -21.73 6.52 7.12
N ALA A 86 -22.35 7.42 6.35
CA ALA A 86 -21.64 8.18 5.32
C ALA A 86 -20.55 9.09 5.92
N ARG A 87 -20.82 9.75 7.06
CA ARG A 87 -19.80 10.56 7.76
C ARG A 87 -18.66 9.70 8.30
N ASN A 88 -18.97 8.53 8.86
CA ASN A 88 -17.95 7.61 9.37
C ASN A 88 -17.07 7.06 8.25
N LEU A 89 -17.66 6.73 7.09
CA LEU A 89 -16.89 6.32 5.93
C LEU A 89 -16.02 7.46 5.39
N LEU A 90 -16.55 8.69 5.30
CA LEU A 90 -15.78 9.85 4.86
C LEU A 90 -14.59 10.12 5.80
N ASP A 91 -14.78 10.01 7.11
CA ASP A 91 -13.73 10.20 8.12
C ASP A 91 -12.60 9.16 7.99
N ASP A 92 -12.97 7.88 7.89
CA ASP A 92 -12.01 6.79 7.64
C ASP A 92 -11.27 7.03 6.31
N LEU A 93 -11.98 7.40 5.23
CA LEU A 93 -11.36 7.68 3.94
C LEU A 93 -10.42 8.89 4.00
N SER A 94 -10.83 10.00 4.62
CA SER A 94 -10.03 11.22 4.73
C SER A 94 -8.78 11.00 5.56
N THR A 95 -8.83 10.14 6.57
CA THR A 95 -7.65 9.71 7.33
C THR A 95 -6.67 8.95 6.42
N GLY A 96 -7.20 8.08 5.55
CA GLY A 96 -6.40 7.37 4.55
C GLY A 96 -5.72 8.31 3.55
N ALA A 97 -6.51 9.21 2.96
CA ALA A 97 -6.02 10.22 2.02
C ALA A 97 -4.99 11.15 2.67
N ALA A 98 -5.18 11.54 3.93
CA ALA A 98 -4.23 12.36 4.67
C ALA A 98 -2.89 11.64 4.88
N ALA A 99 -2.90 10.34 5.16
CA ALA A 99 -1.67 9.57 5.32
C ALA A 99 -0.85 9.49 4.02
N HIS A 100 -1.49 9.31 2.86
CA HIS A 100 -0.79 9.36 1.57
C HIS A 100 -0.37 10.78 1.18
N SER A 101 -1.23 11.78 1.44
CA SER A 101 -0.93 13.21 1.23
C SER A 101 0.36 13.60 1.94
N ASP A 102 0.43 13.32 3.24
CA ASP A 102 1.54 13.77 4.08
C ASP A 102 2.85 13.03 3.77
N HIS A 103 2.76 11.77 3.34
CA HIS A 103 3.90 11.04 2.78
C HIS A 103 4.39 11.67 1.48
N GLY A 104 3.48 11.96 0.53
CA GLY A 104 3.83 12.63 -0.72
C GLY A 104 4.44 14.01 -0.51
N ARG A 105 3.96 14.77 0.48
CA ARG A 105 4.52 16.07 0.84
C ARG A 105 5.96 15.94 1.33
N GLU A 106 6.25 15.02 2.24
CA GLU A 106 7.62 14.82 2.74
C GLU A 106 8.59 14.44 1.62
N VAL A 107 8.18 13.59 0.67
CA VAL A 107 9.01 13.24 -0.49
C VAL A 107 9.33 14.49 -1.34
N LEU A 108 8.35 15.36 -1.56
CA LEU A 108 8.53 16.59 -2.33
C LEU A 108 9.35 17.64 -1.58
N GLU A 109 9.22 17.73 -0.26
CA GLU A 109 10.07 18.58 0.59
C GLU A 109 11.53 18.12 0.50
N VAL A 110 11.79 16.82 0.56
CA VAL A 110 13.15 16.27 0.35
C VAL A 110 13.64 16.53 -1.07
N LEU A 111 12.78 16.41 -2.10
CA LEU A 111 13.16 16.76 -3.47
C LEU A 111 13.56 18.24 -3.60
N LEU A 112 12.78 19.13 -2.99
CA LEU A 112 13.07 20.57 -2.96
C LEU A 112 14.39 20.84 -2.23
N GLU A 113 14.59 20.25 -1.06
CA GLU A 113 15.82 20.41 -0.27
C GLU A 113 17.05 19.83 -0.98
N THR A 114 16.88 18.74 -1.74
CA THR A 114 17.91 18.18 -2.60
C THR A 114 18.27 19.16 -3.72
N ALA A 115 17.26 19.72 -4.39
CA ALA A 115 17.45 20.68 -5.47
C ALA A 115 18.22 21.94 -5.04
N VAL A 116 17.97 22.44 -3.82
CA VAL A 116 18.66 23.62 -3.28
C VAL A 116 19.94 23.28 -2.48
N GLY A 117 20.39 22.02 -2.51
CA GLY A 117 21.64 21.58 -1.88
C GLY A 117 21.63 21.58 -0.35
N LYS A 118 20.47 21.39 0.28
CA LYS A 118 20.29 21.36 1.75
C LYS A 118 20.19 19.95 2.33
N SER A 119 19.82 18.95 1.54
CA SER A 119 19.71 17.57 2.03
C SER A 119 21.04 16.81 1.93
N GLN A 120 21.35 15.96 2.90
CA GLN A 120 22.58 15.16 2.94
C GLN A 120 22.37 13.78 2.31
N GLY A 121 23.15 13.47 1.27
CA GLY A 121 23.24 12.12 0.69
C GLY A 121 22.27 11.82 -0.44
N TYR A 122 21.27 12.66 -0.68
CA TYR A 122 20.33 12.57 -1.81
C TYR A 122 20.87 13.22 -3.07
N GLN A 123 20.32 12.80 -4.21
CA GLN A 123 20.60 13.37 -5.53
C GLN A 123 19.40 13.16 -6.45
N ILE A 124 19.32 13.94 -7.52
CA ILE A 124 18.36 13.69 -8.61
C ILE A 124 18.94 12.57 -9.48
N THR A 125 18.31 11.40 -9.44
CA THR A 125 18.77 10.18 -10.11
C THR A 125 18.10 9.96 -11.46
N ASP A 126 16.79 10.26 -11.59
CA ASP A 126 16.06 10.13 -12.85
C ASP A 126 15.77 11.49 -13.51
N GLU A 127 16.77 11.99 -14.25
CA GLU A 127 16.66 13.24 -15.00
C GLU A 127 15.67 13.16 -16.17
N THR A 128 15.44 11.96 -16.72
CA THR A 128 14.48 11.78 -17.83
C THR A 128 13.07 11.98 -17.32
N LYS A 129 12.76 11.35 -16.18
CA LYS A 129 11.48 11.50 -15.50
C LYS A 129 11.27 12.92 -15.02
N LEU A 130 12.29 13.54 -14.41
CA LEU A 130 12.22 14.94 -14.00
C LEU A 130 11.80 15.86 -15.16
N LYS A 131 12.42 15.70 -16.34
CA LYS A 131 12.09 16.51 -17.53
C LYS A 131 10.69 16.23 -18.06
N ALA A 132 10.25 14.97 -18.04
CA ALA A 132 8.89 14.61 -18.45
C ALA A 132 7.84 15.27 -17.54
N ILE A 133 8.05 15.21 -16.23
CA ILE A 133 7.20 15.88 -15.24
C ILE A 133 7.26 17.40 -15.40
N ALA A 134 8.44 18.00 -15.58
CA ALA A 134 8.57 19.44 -15.82
C ALA A 134 7.73 19.91 -17.02
N ALA A 135 7.72 19.13 -18.12
CA ALA A 135 6.91 19.42 -19.29
C ALA A 135 5.40 19.41 -18.99
N GLU A 136 4.91 18.46 -18.17
CA GLU A 136 3.50 18.42 -17.76
C GLU A 136 3.08 19.66 -16.95
N TYR A 137 4.01 20.24 -16.20
CA TYR A 137 3.80 21.46 -15.42
C TYR A 137 4.08 22.74 -16.20
N GLY A 138 4.50 22.65 -17.48
CA GLY A 138 4.85 23.80 -18.31
C GLY A 138 6.15 24.49 -17.90
N ILE A 139 7.05 23.78 -17.23
CA ILE A 139 8.34 24.28 -16.77
C ILE A 139 9.37 24.10 -17.90
N ASN A 140 9.98 25.19 -18.35
CA ASN A 140 11.04 25.12 -19.36
C ASN A 140 12.29 24.41 -18.79
N THR A 141 12.85 23.47 -19.53
CA THR A 141 14.04 22.68 -19.16
C THR A 141 15.27 23.02 -20.01
N GLU A 142 15.13 23.81 -21.07
CA GLU A 142 16.24 24.11 -21.99
C GLU A 142 17.35 24.91 -21.30
N ASN A 143 18.61 24.45 -21.46
CA ASN A 143 19.81 25.10 -20.92
C ASN A 143 19.81 25.32 -19.40
N ARG A 144 19.02 24.53 -18.66
CA ARG A 144 18.95 24.58 -17.19
C ARG A 144 19.61 23.37 -16.55
N LYS A 145 20.11 23.57 -15.32
CA LYS A 145 20.60 22.46 -14.50
C LYS A 145 19.43 21.64 -13.97
N LYS A 146 19.65 20.35 -13.73
CA LYS A 146 18.60 19.46 -13.19
C LYS A 146 18.12 19.92 -11.82
N GLU A 147 19.01 20.51 -11.01
CA GLU A 147 18.68 21.07 -9.70
C GLU A 147 17.68 22.24 -9.83
N GLU A 148 17.89 23.14 -10.79
CA GLU A 148 16.99 24.26 -11.06
C GLU A 148 15.61 23.77 -11.53
N ILE A 149 15.59 22.74 -12.38
CA ILE A 149 14.33 22.13 -12.86
C ILE A 149 13.61 21.43 -11.70
N ALA A 150 14.34 20.69 -10.87
CA ALA A 150 13.77 19.98 -9.71
C ALA A 150 13.21 20.93 -8.66
N GLU A 151 13.85 22.08 -8.43
CA GLU A 151 13.30 23.10 -7.54
C GLU A 151 11.92 23.59 -8.04
N ASP A 152 11.81 23.95 -9.32
CA ASP A 152 10.54 24.41 -9.90
C ASP A 152 9.47 23.30 -9.86
N VAL A 153 9.84 22.07 -10.21
CA VAL A 153 8.93 20.92 -10.18
C VAL A 153 8.42 20.67 -8.76
N ALA A 154 9.31 20.60 -7.77
CA ALA A 154 8.94 20.36 -6.39
C ALA A 154 8.02 21.47 -5.86
N ARG A 155 8.33 22.74 -6.14
CA ARG A 155 7.46 23.88 -5.77
C ARG A 155 6.09 23.78 -6.43
N ALA A 156 6.04 23.50 -7.72
CA ALA A 156 4.79 23.44 -8.47
C ALA A 156 3.87 22.28 -8.03
N MET A 157 4.45 21.18 -7.55
CA MET A 157 3.72 20.08 -6.90
C MET A 157 3.27 20.43 -5.48
N LEU A 158 4.14 21.04 -4.66
CA LEU A 158 3.79 21.47 -3.30
C LEU A 158 2.63 22.47 -3.29
N GLU A 159 2.50 23.31 -4.31
CA GLU A 159 1.34 24.21 -4.48
C GLU A 159 -0.01 23.47 -4.61
N GLU A 160 -0.03 22.21 -5.05
CA GLU A 160 -1.26 21.41 -5.20
C GLU A 160 -1.83 20.90 -3.87
N TYR A 161 -1.05 21.01 -2.79
CA TYR A 161 -1.55 20.79 -1.43
C TYR A 161 -2.26 22.03 -0.89
N GLY A 162 -1.96 23.23 -1.44
CA GLY A 162 -2.58 24.50 -1.04
C GLY A 162 -3.87 24.83 -1.81
N THR A 163 -4.44 26.01 -1.57
CA THR A 163 -5.73 26.42 -2.18
C THR A 163 -5.62 27.39 -3.35
N LEU A 164 -4.44 27.96 -3.60
CA LEU A 164 -4.25 29.02 -4.61
C LEU A 164 -4.34 28.47 -6.04
N LYS A 165 -3.64 27.35 -6.31
CA LYS A 165 -3.65 26.70 -7.63
C LYS A 165 -5.00 26.11 -7.99
N ASN A 166 -5.71 25.56 -6.98
CA ASN A 166 -7.08 25.06 -7.07
C ASN A 166 -7.33 24.04 -8.22
N ARG A 167 -6.30 23.31 -8.62
CA ARG A 167 -6.33 22.15 -9.51
C ARG A 167 -5.16 21.23 -9.17
N ILE A 168 -5.31 19.94 -9.46
CA ILE A 168 -4.24 18.94 -9.37
C ILE A 168 -3.77 18.61 -10.78
N GLN A 169 -2.51 18.88 -11.12
CA GLN A 169 -1.98 18.68 -12.49
C GLN A 169 -1.96 17.20 -12.86
N MET A 170 -1.61 16.35 -11.90
CA MET A 170 -1.56 14.89 -12.08
C MET A 170 -2.92 14.29 -12.46
N ALA A 171 -4.03 14.90 -12.05
CA ALA A 171 -5.37 14.46 -12.43
C ALA A 171 -5.66 14.66 -13.94
N GLU A 172 -4.93 15.53 -14.63
CA GLU A 172 -5.05 15.72 -16.09
C GLU A 172 -4.54 14.52 -16.89
N ARG A 173 -3.81 13.60 -16.24
CA ARG A 173 -3.37 12.33 -16.84
C ARG A 173 -4.52 11.36 -17.07
N ALA A 174 -5.68 11.53 -16.44
CA ALA A 174 -6.84 10.70 -16.73
C ALA A 174 -7.36 10.92 -18.17
N PRO A 175 -7.94 9.89 -18.83
CA PRO A 175 -8.56 10.04 -20.14
C PRO A 175 -9.72 11.03 -20.12
N GLU A 176 -10.01 11.69 -21.25
CA GLU A 176 -11.03 12.76 -21.29
C GLU A 176 -12.43 12.26 -20.88
N LYS A 177 -12.85 11.06 -21.32
CA LYS A 177 -14.13 10.45 -20.89
C LYS A 177 -14.22 10.24 -19.37
N THR A 178 -13.10 9.87 -18.73
CA THR A 178 -13.02 9.75 -17.27
C THR A 178 -13.16 11.13 -16.62
N LYS A 179 -12.44 12.15 -17.12
CA LYS A 179 -12.52 13.52 -16.61
C LYS A 179 -13.91 14.13 -16.80
N ASP A 180 -14.59 13.85 -17.91
CA ASP A 180 -15.96 14.31 -18.16
C ASP A 180 -16.96 13.71 -17.17
N THR A 181 -16.76 12.44 -16.81
CA THR A 181 -17.51 11.81 -15.72
C THR A 181 -17.28 12.55 -14.39
N TRP A 182 -16.03 12.89 -14.07
CA TRP A 182 -15.72 13.65 -12.86
C TRP A 182 -16.33 15.04 -12.86
N LYS A 183 -16.29 15.76 -13.98
CA LYS A 183 -16.91 17.09 -14.15
C LYS A 183 -18.43 16.99 -13.95
N ARG A 184 -19.09 16.01 -14.59
CA ARG A 184 -20.54 15.78 -14.51
C ARG A 184 -21.00 15.49 -13.08
N LEU A 185 -20.24 14.67 -12.35
CA LEU A 185 -20.55 14.34 -10.95
C LEU A 185 -20.08 15.42 -9.96
N GLY A 186 -19.33 16.42 -10.44
CA GLY A 186 -18.72 17.43 -9.58
C GLY A 186 -17.71 16.81 -8.61
N ILE A 187 -16.89 15.85 -9.03
CA ILE A 187 -15.88 15.19 -8.19
C ILE A 187 -14.44 15.44 -8.65
N VAL A 188 -14.21 16.40 -9.54
CA VAL A 188 -12.86 16.83 -9.92
C VAL A 188 -12.11 17.32 -8.66
N PRO A 189 -10.94 16.74 -8.31
CA PRO A 189 -10.20 17.15 -7.13
C PRO A 189 -9.49 18.49 -7.38
N ARG A 190 -9.49 19.37 -6.37
CA ARG A 190 -8.96 20.74 -6.50
C ARG A 190 -7.62 20.92 -5.82
N SER A 191 -7.41 20.25 -4.70
CA SER A 191 -6.18 20.31 -3.91
C SER A 191 -6.17 19.20 -2.88
N VAL A 192 -5.01 18.61 -2.63
CA VAL A 192 -4.90 17.42 -1.77
C VAL A 192 -5.40 17.73 -0.35
N ASP A 193 -4.86 18.75 0.32
CA ASP A 193 -5.25 19.06 1.69
C ASP A 193 -6.62 19.73 1.77
N ARG A 194 -7.00 20.50 0.75
CA ARG A 194 -8.32 21.14 0.71
C ARG A 194 -9.44 20.09 0.79
N GLU A 195 -9.33 19.01 0.04
CA GLU A 195 -10.38 17.98 0.05
C GLU A 195 -10.46 17.27 1.40
N ILE A 196 -9.33 17.05 2.07
CA ILE A 196 -9.26 16.47 3.42
C ILE A 196 -9.88 17.44 4.45
N VAL A 197 -9.50 18.71 4.43
CA VAL A 197 -10.05 19.74 5.35
C VAL A 197 -11.56 19.91 5.14
N GLU A 198 -12.02 19.98 3.88
CA GLU A 198 -13.45 20.07 3.57
C GLU A 198 -14.21 18.81 4.01
N SER A 199 -13.57 17.64 3.99
CA SER A 199 -14.16 16.42 4.55
C SER A 199 -14.38 16.52 6.06
N MET A 200 -13.36 16.97 6.81
CA MET A 200 -13.46 17.17 8.25
C MET A 200 -14.53 18.22 8.61
N HIS A 201 -14.67 19.27 7.80
CA HIS A 201 -15.76 20.23 7.94
C HIS A 201 -17.12 19.58 7.68
N ARG A 202 -17.24 18.79 6.61
CA ARG A 202 -18.52 18.16 6.21
C ARG A 202 -19.02 17.13 7.22
N ILE A 203 -18.13 16.41 7.91
CA ILE A 203 -18.51 15.45 8.95
C ILE A 203 -18.77 16.08 10.33
N HIS A 204 -18.48 17.38 10.51
CA HIS A 204 -18.80 18.11 11.74
C HIS A 204 -20.32 18.10 11.99
N MET A 205 -20.70 18.15 13.28
CA MET A 205 -22.11 18.22 13.69
C MET A 205 -22.77 19.46 13.06
N GLY A 206 -23.94 19.29 12.44
CA GLY A 206 -24.68 20.38 11.81
C GLY A 206 -24.27 20.76 10.38
N VAL A 207 -23.35 20.03 9.73
CA VAL A 207 -22.90 20.34 8.36
C VAL A 207 -23.47 19.36 7.32
N GLY A 208 -22.72 18.32 6.92
CA GLY A 208 -23.17 17.41 5.86
C GLY A 208 -24.24 16.46 6.36
N ALA A 209 -25.50 16.63 5.97
CA ALA A 209 -26.61 15.79 6.41
C ALA A 209 -27.10 14.79 5.35
N ASP A 210 -26.87 15.08 4.08
CA ASP A 210 -27.21 14.21 2.95
C ASP A 210 -26.08 13.21 2.65
N TYR A 211 -26.40 11.92 2.68
CA TYR A 211 -25.41 10.86 2.49
C TYR A 211 -24.84 10.85 1.07
N VAL A 212 -25.61 11.25 0.05
CA VAL A 212 -25.12 11.32 -1.34
C VAL A 212 -24.09 12.43 -1.48
N ASN A 213 -24.38 13.64 -0.99
CA ASN A 213 -23.44 14.75 -0.99
C ASN A 213 -22.13 14.42 -0.27
N ILE A 214 -22.21 13.71 0.86
CA ILE A 214 -21.05 13.28 1.64
C ILE A 214 -20.20 12.28 0.84
N LEU A 215 -20.83 11.30 0.20
CA LEU A 215 -20.12 10.26 -0.55
C LEU A 215 -19.53 10.78 -1.87
N LEU A 216 -20.17 11.74 -2.55
CA LEU A 216 -19.54 12.43 -3.68
C LEU A 216 -18.27 13.18 -3.27
N HIS A 217 -18.27 13.79 -2.07
CA HIS A 217 -17.05 14.41 -1.52
C HIS A 217 -16.00 13.38 -1.12
N ALA A 218 -16.42 12.18 -0.68
CA ALA A 218 -15.53 11.06 -0.41
C ALA A 218 -14.81 10.60 -1.69
N MET A 219 -15.56 10.46 -2.80
CA MET A 219 -14.99 10.19 -4.12
C MET A 219 -13.99 11.26 -4.55
N ARG A 220 -14.36 12.55 -4.45
CA ARG A 220 -13.44 13.67 -4.76
C ARG A 220 -12.16 13.62 -3.92
N THR A 221 -12.29 13.36 -2.62
CA THR A 221 -11.14 13.28 -1.69
C THR A 221 -10.23 12.12 -2.03
N SER A 222 -10.79 10.96 -2.39
CA SER A 222 -10.00 9.82 -2.86
C SER A 222 -9.29 10.11 -4.18
N LEU A 223 -9.92 10.83 -5.12
CA LEU A 223 -9.26 11.24 -6.36
C LEU A 223 -8.08 12.18 -6.09
N ALA A 224 -8.19 13.08 -5.09
CA ALA A 224 -7.09 13.94 -4.65
C ALA A 224 -5.93 13.16 -4.01
N ASP A 225 -6.20 11.97 -3.45
CA ASP A 225 -5.17 11.02 -3.04
C ASP A 225 -4.55 10.30 -4.25
N GLY A 226 -5.32 9.46 -4.95
CA GLY A 226 -4.79 8.58 -6.00
C GLY A 226 -4.18 9.31 -7.20
N TRP A 227 -4.83 10.40 -7.65
CA TRP A 227 -4.37 11.25 -8.75
C TRP A 227 -3.65 12.52 -8.27
N GLY A 228 -3.33 12.60 -6.98
CA GLY A 228 -2.63 13.73 -6.38
C GLY A 228 -1.54 13.25 -5.42
N GLY A 229 -1.83 13.18 -4.12
CA GLY A 229 -0.84 12.83 -3.08
C GLY A 229 -0.03 11.57 -3.37
N SER A 230 -0.70 10.45 -3.65
CA SER A 230 -0.04 9.17 -3.97
C SER A 230 0.75 9.23 -5.28
N MET A 231 0.21 9.88 -6.32
CA MET A 231 0.90 10.00 -7.61
C MET A 231 2.14 10.88 -7.47
N MET A 232 2.05 12.03 -6.81
CA MET A 232 3.20 12.90 -6.54
C MET A 232 4.25 12.20 -5.65
N ALA A 233 3.84 11.38 -4.69
CA ALA A 233 4.76 10.57 -3.89
C ALA A 233 5.56 9.59 -4.77
N THR A 234 4.87 8.86 -5.65
CA THR A 234 5.50 7.91 -6.58
C THR A 234 6.45 8.63 -7.54
N GLU A 235 6.01 9.71 -8.19
CA GLU A 235 6.86 10.42 -9.16
C GLU A 235 8.06 11.12 -8.49
N GLY A 236 7.85 11.75 -7.34
CA GLY A 236 8.94 12.36 -6.56
C GLY A 236 9.94 11.33 -6.07
N SER A 237 9.47 10.17 -5.63
CA SER A 237 10.34 9.05 -5.21
C SER A 237 11.16 8.51 -6.38
N ASP A 238 10.56 8.36 -7.56
CA ASP A 238 11.29 7.89 -8.73
C ASP A 238 12.33 8.91 -9.22
N ILE A 239 12.05 10.21 -9.14
CA ILE A 239 13.02 11.27 -9.45
C ILE A 239 14.23 11.22 -8.50
N LEU A 240 13.98 11.00 -7.19
CA LEU A 240 15.02 10.96 -6.17
C LEU A 240 15.80 9.65 -6.17
N PHE A 241 15.13 8.51 -6.30
CA PHE A 241 15.69 7.19 -6.01
C PHE A 241 15.81 6.28 -7.24
N GLY A 242 15.28 6.71 -8.38
CA GLY A 242 15.30 6.01 -9.64
C GLY A 242 13.98 5.29 -9.92
N THR A 243 13.54 5.34 -11.17
CA THR A 243 12.37 4.58 -11.63
C THR A 243 12.66 3.06 -11.55
N PRO A 244 11.82 2.27 -10.86
CA PRO A 244 12.02 0.82 -10.75
C PRO A 244 12.14 0.11 -12.10
N ALA A 245 13.01 -0.89 -12.16
CA ALA A 245 13.19 -1.76 -13.32
C ALA A 245 13.26 -3.24 -12.88
N PRO A 246 12.91 -4.21 -13.76
CA PRO A 246 12.82 -5.61 -13.38
C PRO A 246 14.11 -6.14 -12.76
N LEU A 247 13.99 -6.72 -11.57
CA LEU A 247 15.10 -7.27 -10.79
C LEU A 247 14.67 -8.54 -10.04
N ARG A 248 15.64 -9.31 -9.55
CA ARG A 248 15.39 -10.48 -8.70
C ARG A 248 15.76 -10.19 -7.25
N SER A 249 14.98 -10.73 -6.32
CA SER A 249 15.24 -10.67 -4.88
C SER A 249 14.62 -11.88 -4.17
N ARG A 250 14.42 -11.78 -2.86
CA ARG A 250 13.92 -12.83 -1.98
C ARG A 250 12.90 -12.29 -0.98
N ALA A 251 11.94 -13.13 -0.62
CA ALA A 251 10.93 -12.85 0.39
C ALA A 251 10.92 -13.86 1.54
N ASN A 252 10.19 -13.50 2.60
CA ASN A 252 9.87 -14.20 3.85
C ASN A 252 10.89 -14.01 4.99
N LEU A 253 10.53 -14.47 6.20
CA LEU A 253 11.34 -14.31 7.41
C LEU A 253 12.71 -15.02 7.35
N ALA A 254 12.90 -15.98 6.45
CA ALA A 254 14.19 -16.64 6.20
C ALA A 254 15.20 -15.77 5.44
N THR A 255 14.83 -14.54 5.09
CA THR A 255 15.77 -13.51 4.59
C THR A 255 16.69 -12.98 5.69
N LEU A 256 16.31 -13.13 6.97
CA LEU A 256 17.16 -12.84 8.12
C LEU A 256 18.36 -13.80 8.19
N LYS A 257 19.46 -13.35 8.82
CA LYS A 257 20.73 -14.10 8.87
C LYS A 257 21.22 -14.32 10.29
N GLN A 258 21.61 -15.56 10.60
CA GLN A 258 22.10 -15.92 11.93
C GLN A 258 23.49 -15.33 12.23
N ASP A 259 24.32 -15.14 11.22
CA ASP A 259 25.72 -14.71 11.32
C ASP A 259 25.97 -13.26 10.86
N MET A 260 24.92 -12.48 10.64
CA MET A 260 25.00 -11.05 10.27
C MET A 260 24.12 -10.19 11.19
N VAL A 261 24.44 -8.91 11.28
CA VAL A 261 23.61 -7.90 11.96
C VAL A 261 22.34 -7.67 11.13
N ASN A 262 21.17 -8.03 11.64
CA ASN A 262 19.91 -7.84 10.94
C ASN A 262 19.27 -6.49 11.31
N ILE A 263 19.01 -5.69 10.29
CA ILE A 263 18.28 -4.43 10.39
C ILE A 263 17.00 -4.57 9.56
N VAL A 264 15.85 -4.42 10.20
CA VAL A 264 14.54 -4.40 9.53
C VAL A 264 14.12 -2.96 9.29
N LEU A 265 13.84 -2.62 8.03
CA LEU A 265 13.30 -1.31 7.65
C LEU A 265 11.80 -1.46 7.42
N HIS A 266 11.00 -0.92 8.35
CA HIS A 266 9.55 -1.05 8.38
C HIS A 266 8.89 0.33 8.37
N GLY A 267 7.75 0.46 7.69
CA GLY A 267 7.15 1.77 7.46
C GLY A 267 6.74 2.01 6.02
N HIS A 268 6.86 3.26 5.58
CA HIS A 268 6.34 3.72 4.28
C HIS A 268 7.27 4.64 3.50
N ASN A 269 8.02 5.53 4.15
CA ASN A 269 8.78 6.56 3.48
C ASN A 269 10.18 6.06 3.08
N PRO A 270 10.54 6.07 1.78
CA PRO A 270 11.85 5.62 1.36
C PRO A 270 12.99 6.55 1.81
N ILE A 271 12.71 7.81 2.19
CA ILE A 271 13.75 8.84 2.39
C ILE A 271 14.85 8.39 3.38
N LEU A 272 14.49 7.94 4.58
CA LEU A 272 15.49 7.45 5.53
C LEU A 272 16.04 6.07 5.13
N SER A 273 15.18 5.17 4.66
CA SER A 273 15.57 3.79 4.37
C SER A 273 16.60 3.71 3.25
N GLU A 274 16.52 4.61 2.25
CA GLU A 274 17.51 4.81 1.19
C GLU A 274 18.88 5.21 1.77
N MET A 275 18.89 6.11 2.75
CA MET A 275 20.14 6.51 3.41
C MET A 275 20.73 5.38 4.27
N ILE A 276 19.90 4.53 4.87
CA ILE A 276 20.39 3.35 5.60
C ILE A 276 21.01 2.32 4.65
N VAL A 277 20.39 2.06 3.50
CA VAL A 277 20.97 1.18 2.46
C VAL A 277 22.32 1.74 2.00
N LYS A 278 22.39 3.04 1.71
CA LYS A 278 23.64 3.70 1.32
C LYS A 278 24.72 3.64 2.42
N ALA A 279 24.34 3.90 3.67
CA ALA A 279 25.27 3.89 4.80
C ALA A 279 25.78 2.48 5.13
N ALA A 280 25.02 1.42 4.85
CA ALA A 280 25.44 0.05 5.10
C ALA A 280 26.66 -0.38 4.27
N ASP A 281 26.96 0.34 3.19
CA ASP A 281 28.16 0.12 2.40
C ASP A 281 29.43 0.78 2.94
N ASP A 282 29.33 1.60 3.98
CA ASP A 282 30.46 2.28 4.63
C ASP A 282 31.49 1.26 5.17
N PRO A 283 32.76 1.29 4.69
CA PRO A 283 33.79 0.37 5.14
C PRO A 283 34.02 0.37 6.65
N GLN A 284 33.86 1.52 7.32
CA GLN A 284 34.06 1.63 8.77
C GLN A 284 32.96 0.89 9.54
N LEU A 285 31.71 0.92 9.04
CA LEU A 285 30.59 0.19 9.64
C LEU A 285 30.75 -1.32 9.41
N LYS A 286 31.21 -1.74 8.23
CA LYS A 286 31.53 -3.15 7.95
C LYS A 286 32.65 -3.68 8.85
N GLU A 287 33.72 -2.90 9.02
CA GLU A 287 34.82 -3.24 9.94
C GLU A 287 34.34 -3.32 11.40
N ARG A 288 33.51 -2.38 11.84
CA ARG A 288 32.90 -2.41 13.17
C ARG A 288 32.04 -3.66 13.38
N ALA A 289 31.21 -4.02 12.40
CA ALA A 289 30.39 -5.23 12.45
C ALA A 289 31.24 -6.49 12.60
N ALA A 290 32.33 -6.60 11.83
CA ALA A 290 33.30 -7.67 11.95
C ALA A 290 33.96 -7.70 13.34
N GLY A 291 34.33 -6.53 13.88
CA GLY A 291 34.87 -6.39 15.23
C GLY A 291 33.91 -6.81 16.36
N LYS A 292 32.59 -6.83 16.09
CA LYS A 292 31.55 -7.37 16.99
C LYS A 292 31.21 -8.85 16.72
N GLY A 293 31.91 -9.50 15.80
CA GLY A 293 31.75 -10.93 15.48
C GLY A 293 30.69 -11.24 14.43
N ALA A 294 30.12 -10.24 13.75
CA ALA A 294 29.20 -10.45 12.64
C ALA A 294 29.98 -10.59 11.31
N LYS A 295 29.49 -11.42 10.38
CA LYS A 295 30.06 -11.51 9.02
C LYS A 295 29.71 -10.33 8.12
N GLY A 296 28.77 -9.48 8.54
CA GLY A 296 28.36 -8.29 7.83
C GLY A 296 27.04 -7.74 8.36
N ILE A 297 26.46 -6.83 7.58
CA ILE A 297 25.18 -6.18 7.86
C ILE A 297 24.16 -6.69 6.83
N ASN A 298 23.02 -7.18 7.32
CA ASN A 298 21.91 -7.67 6.52
C ASN A 298 20.72 -6.72 6.70
N ILE A 299 20.32 -6.07 5.62
CA ILE A 299 19.13 -5.21 5.59
C ILE A 299 18.00 -5.98 4.94
N VAL A 300 16.83 -5.95 5.58
CA VAL A 300 15.59 -6.49 5.02
C VAL A 300 14.47 -5.46 5.16
N GLY A 301 13.61 -5.42 4.16
CA GLY A 301 12.43 -4.56 4.14
C GLY A 301 11.20 -5.23 4.76
N MET A 302 10.24 -4.41 5.19
CA MET A 302 8.91 -4.85 5.60
C MET A 302 7.87 -3.79 5.21
N CYS A 303 6.66 -4.23 4.88
CA CYS A 303 5.57 -3.36 4.43
C CYS A 303 5.99 -2.44 3.25
N CYS A 304 5.46 -1.21 3.21
CA CYS A 304 5.54 -0.37 2.02
C CYS A 304 6.95 0.24 1.82
N THR A 305 7.70 0.62 2.87
CA THR A 305 9.11 1.03 2.72
C THR A 305 9.99 -0.15 2.26
N GLY A 306 9.68 -1.37 2.72
CA GLY A 306 10.32 -2.58 2.22
C GLY A 306 10.08 -2.79 0.72
N ASN A 307 8.85 -2.57 0.24
CA ASN A 307 8.54 -2.60 -1.18
C ASN A 307 9.31 -1.54 -1.97
N GLU A 308 9.45 -0.30 -1.46
CA GLU A 308 10.21 0.75 -2.15
C GLU A 308 11.67 0.32 -2.38
N LEU A 309 12.32 -0.22 -1.34
CA LEU A 309 13.71 -0.69 -1.42
C LEU A 309 13.86 -1.96 -2.27
N LEU A 310 12.89 -2.88 -2.18
CA LEU A 310 12.84 -4.05 -3.03
C LEU A 310 12.79 -3.64 -4.51
N MET A 311 11.89 -2.73 -4.86
CA MET A 311 11.63 -2.32 -6.25
C MET A 311 12.82 -1.61 -6.91
N ARG A 312 13.66 -0.91 -6.12
CA ARG A 312 14.78 -0.11 -6.64
C ARG A 312 16.14 -0.77 -6.49
N HIS A 313 16.37 -1.46 -5.38
CA HIS A 313 17.69 -1.98 -5.00
C HIS A 313 17.72 -3.50 -4.85
N GLY A 314 16.57 -4.18 -4.98
CA GLY A 314 16.49 -5.62 -4.77
C GLY A 314 16.73 -6.06 -3.33
N ILE A 315 16.56 -5.16 -2.36
CA ILE A 315 16.64 -5.50 -0.93
C ILE A 315 15.59 -6.57 -0.60
N PRO A 316 15.97 -7.69 0.06
CA PRO A 316 15.02 -8.74 0.42
C PRO A 316 13.90 -8.24 1.34
N ILE A 317 12.70 -8.81 1.20
CA ILE A 317 11.52 -8.41 1.98
C ILE A 317 11.15 -9.49 3.00
N ALA A 318 11.24 -9.17 4.29
CA ALA A 318 11.04 -10.12 5.36
C ALA A 318 9.57 -10.55 5.52
N GLY A 319 8.63 -9.64 5.28
CA GLY A 319 7.22 -9.96 5.46
C GLY A 319 6.27 -8.79 5.28
N THR A 320 5.01 -9.14 5.46
CA THR A 320 3.82 -8.32 5.36
C THR A 320 3.52 -7.59 6.68
N PHE A 321 2.33 -6.99 6.78
CA PHE A 321 1.90 -6.23 7.95
C PHE A 321 1.81 -7.04 9.24
N LEU A 322 1.30 -8.28 9.20
CA LEU A 322 1.18 -9.11 10.40
C LEU A 322 2.50 -9.81 10.78
N ASP A 323 3.52 -9.71 9.92
CA ASP A 323 4.84 -10.28 10.16
C ASP A 323 5.73 -9.38 11.04
N GLN A 324 5.30 -8.15 11.37
CA GLN A 324 6.13 -7.19 12.12
C GLN A 324 6.50 -7.66 13.54
N GLU A 325 5.56 -8.28 14.24
CA GLU A 325 5.85 -8.88 15.56
C GLU A 325 6.61 -10.20 15.39
N LEU A 326 6.34 -10.94 14.31
CA LEU A 326 6.98 -12.23 14.03
C LEU A 326 8.47 -12.05 13.69
N ALA A 327 8.84 -11.03 12.91
CA ALA A 327 10.23 -10.73 12.62
C ALA A 327 11.04 -10.50 13.90
N ILE A 328 10.50 -9.77 14.88
CA ILE A 328 11.13 -9.61 16.19
C ILE A 328 11.17 -10.97 16.94
N ALA A 329 10.06 -11.72 16.90
CA ALA A 329 9.94 -13.02 17.57
C ALA A 329 10.90 -14.11 17.03
N THR A 330 11.50 -13.92 15.85
CA THR A 330 12.64 -14.74 15.39
C THR A 330 13.82 -14.69 16.36
N GLY A 331 13.93 -13.63 17.17
CA GLY A 331 15.05 -13.38 18.07
C GLY A 331 16.34 -12.95 17.35
N ALA A 332 16.29 -12.70 16.05
CA ALA A 332 17.46 -12.39 15.22
C ALA A 332 17.59 -10.91 14.81
N VAL A 333 16.61 -10.06 15.12
CA VAL A 333 16.60 -8.65 14.70
C VAL A 333 17.33 -7.79 15.73
N GLU A 334 18.41 -7.11 15.33
CA GLU A 334 19.09 -6.16 16.23
C GLU A 334 18.33 -4.85 16.34
N VAL A 335 17.92 -4.32 15.19
CA VAL A 335 17.18 -3.07 15.10
C VAL A 335 16.03 -3.20 14.11
N MET A 336 14.84 -2.76 14.54
CA MET A 336 13.73 -2.44 13.65
C MET A 336 13.59 -0.93 13.58
N VAL A 337 13.82 -0.36 12.41
CA VAL A 337 13.69 1.07 12.14
C VAL A 337 12.28 1.33 11.63
N VAL A 338 11.61 2.32 12.21
CA VAL A 338 10.24 2.66 11.88
C VAL A 338 10.06 4.16 11.65
N ASP A 339 9.31 4.52 10.62
CA ASP A 339 8.84 5.89 10.38
C ASP A 339 7.42 6.10 10.93
N TYR A 340 6.38 5.96 10.12
CA TYR A 340 4.97 6.11 10.42
C TYR A 340 4.10 5.15 9.59
N GLN A 341 2.82 5.07 9.98
CA GLN A 341 1.76 4.27 9.36
C GLN A 341 1.98 2.75 9.43
N CYS A 342 0.93 2.01 9.81
CA CYS A 342 0.93 0.53 9.93
C CYS A 342 1.97 -0.08 10.89
N ILE A 343 2.61 0.73 11.73
CA ILE A 343 3.52 0.30 12.77
C ILE A 343 2.72 0.07 14.05
N PHE A 344 2.66 -1.16 14.54
CA PHE A 344 1.97 -1.45 15.78
C PHE A 344 2.71 -0.85 16.96
N PRO A 345 2.03 -0.17 17.90
CA PRO A 345 2.65 0.20 19.18
C PRO A 345 3.17 -1.02 19.95
N SER A 346 2.55 -2.20 19.77
CA SER A 346 2.94 -3.44 20.45
C SER A 346 4.33 -3.95 20.05
N ILE A 347 4.93 -3.51 18.93
CA ILE A 347 6.30 -3.93 18.59
C ILE A 347 7.31 -3.52 19.67
N ALA A 348 7.03 -2.47 20.45
CA ALA A 348 7.86 -2.09 21.59
C ALA A 348 7.81 -3.16 22.70
N GLN A 349 6.62 -3.71 22.96
CA GLN A 349 6.41 -4.78 23.95
C GLN A 349 7.02 -6.10 23.46
N THR A 350 6.83 -6.42 22.18
CA THR A 350 7.45 -7.59 21.54
C THR A 350 8.97 -7.49 21.60
N ALA A 351 9.55 -6.33 21.27
CA ALA A 351 10.98 -6.08 21.32
C ALA A 351 11.57 -6.19 22.74
N ALA A 352 10.83 -5.74 23.76
CA ALA A 352 11.24 -5.86 25.16
C ALA A 352 11.39 -7.33 25.64
N CYS A 353 10.81 -8.30 24.90
CA CYS A 353 11.00 -9.72 25.18
C CYS A 353 12.32 -10.29 24.62
N TYR A 354 13.06 -9.53 23.81
CA TYR A 354 14.31 -9.90 23.14
C TYR A 354 15.38 -8.81 23.35
N HIS A 355 16.47 -8.85 22.57
CA HIS A 355 17.46 -7.77 22.54
C HIS A 355 17.11 -6.65 21.56
N THR A 356 16.16 -6.88 20.65
CA THR A 356 15.80 -5.97 19.57
C THR A 356 15.54 -4.56 20.07
N ARG A 357 16.12 -3.56 19.39
CA ARG A 357 15.78 -2.16 19.61
C ARG A 357 14.86 -1.67 18.50
N VAL A 358 13.73 -1.09 18.88
CA VAL A 358 12.89 -0.36 17.94
C VAL A 358 13.36 1.09 17.92
N VAL A 359 13.62 1.62 16.73
CA VAL A 359 14.05 2.99 16.52
C VAL A 359 12.99 3.73 15.70
N SER A 360 12.22 4.60 16.34
CA SER A 360 11.28 5.51 15.68
C SER A 360 11.99 6.76 15.21
N THR A 361 11.72 7.22 13.98
CA THR A 361 12.50 8.29 13.34
C THR A 361 11.70 9.52 12.94
N SER A 362 10.38 9.40 12.79
CA SER A 362 9.53 10.54 12.44
C SER A 362 8.96 11.24 13.69
N GLN A 363 8.96 12.57 13.69
CA GLN A 363 8.26 13.36 14.72
C GLN A 363 6.77 13.02 14.81
N LYS A 364 6.17 12.54 13.71
CA LYS A 364 4.75 12.20 13.60
C LYS A 364 4.37 10.91 14.31
N ALA A 365 5.34 10.05 14.62
CA ALA A 365 5.11 8.70 15.11
C ALA A 365 6.13 8.28 16.16
N LYS A 366 6.02 8.88 17.35
CA LYS A 366 6.79 8.48 18.53
C LYS A 366 6.08 7.34 19.26
N ILE A 367 6.79 6.25 19.53
CA ILE A 367 6.25 5.07 20.19
C ILE A 367 6.83 4.99 21.61
N PRO A 368 6.01 4.95 22.67
CA PRO A 368 6.51 4.76 24.03
C PRO A 368 7.33 3.47 24.16
N GLY A 369 8.47 3.55 24.84
CA GLY A 369 9.36 2.40 25.05
C GLY A 369 10.35 2.13 23.91
N THR A 370 10.38 2.94 22.85
CA THR A 370 11.34 2.82 21.75
C THR A 370 12.45 3.89 21.86
N THR A 371 13.56 3.68 21.15
CA THR A 371 14.56 4.73 20.94
C THR A 371 14.05 5.69 19.87
N TYR A 372 14.24 7.00 20.08
CA TYR A 372 13.88 8.02 19.11
C TYR A 372 15.16 8.66 18.54
N LEU A 373 15.41 8.44 17.25
CA LEU A 373 16.50 9.07 16.50
C LEU A 373 15.86 9.81 15.34
N GLU A 374 15.69 11.12 15.53
CA GLU A 374 14.94 11.94 14.59
C GLU A 374 15.61 11.99 13.22
N PHE A 375 14.84 11.66 12.19
CA PHE A 375 15.25 11.89 10.82
C PHE A 375 15.07 13.37 10.45
N ARG A 376 16.11 13.95 9.88
CA ARG A 376 16.08 15.24 9.18
C ARG A 376 16.85 15.13 7.87
N PRO A 377 16.37 15.69 6.75
CA PRO A 377 17.06 15.52 5.47
C PRO A 377 18.49 16.06 5.48
N GLU A 378 18.79 17.12 6.24
CA GLU A 378 20.12 17.74 6.33
C GLU A 378 21.15 16.88 7.07
N THR A 379 20.70 15.90 7.86
CA THR A 379 21.54 14.99 8.66
C THR A 379 21.20 13.52 8.41
N ALA A 380 20.58 13.23 7.27
CA ALA A 380 19.99 11.94 6.98
C ALA A 380 21.02 10.79 6.97
N LEU A 381 22.20 11.02 6.39
CA LEU A 381 23.26 10.01 6.33
C LEU A 381 23.91 9.79 7.70
N ASP A 382 24.05 10.86 8.49
CA ASP A 382 24.58 10.75 9.85
C ASP A 382 23.62 9.97 10.76
N THR A 383 22.32 10.26 10.66
CA THR A 383 21.27 9.50 11.35
C THR A 383 21.28 8.02 10.92
N ALA A 384 21.42 7.75 9.63
CA ALA A 384 21.52 6.38 9.11
C ALA A 384 22.74 5.62 9.67
N ARG A 385 23.91 6.27 9.74
CA ARG A 385 25.12 5.69 10.35
C ARG A 385 24.95 5.42 11.84
N GLU A 386 24.29 6.33 12.56
CA GLU A 386 23.99 6.15 13.98
C GLU A 386 23.09 4.93 14.21
N ILE A 387 22.02 4.79 13.42
CA ILE A 387 21.10 3.64 13.49
C ILE A 387 21.84 2.32 13.23
N ILE A 388 22.68 2.26 12.20
CA ILE A 388 23.47 1.06 11.90
C ILE A 388 24.46 0.77 13.04
N THR A 389 25.06 1.81 13.62
CA THR A 389 25.95 1.66 14.78
C THR A 389 25.21 1.07 15.98
N VAL A 390 23.99 1.53 16.27
CA VAL A 390 23.12 0.95 17.30
C VAL A 390 22.85 -0.53 17.01
N ALA A 391 22.60 -0.91 15.76
CA ALA A 391 22.38 -2.30 15.40
C ALA A 391 23.62 -3.17 15.60
N ILE A 392 24.78 -2.71 15.11
CA ILE A 392 26.06 -3.42 15.26
C ILE A 392 26.42 -3.61 16.73
N ASP A 393 26.27 -2.57 17.55
CA ASP A 393 26.58 -2.63 18.97
C ASP A 393 25.60 -3.51 19.75
N ASN A 394 24.41 -3.75 19.21
CA ASN A 394 23.41 -4.61 19.80
C ASN A 394 23.55 -6.09 19.39
N PHE A 395 24.29 -6.40 18.32
CA PHE A 395 24.48 -7.78 17.84
C PHE A 395 25.01 -8.75 18.91
N PRO A 396 25.99 -8.40 19.77
CA PRO A 396 26.45 -9.29 20.84
C PRO A 396 25.39 -9.61 21.90
N ASN A 397 24.31 -8.82 22.00
CA ASN A 397 23.22 -9.06 22.94
C ASN A 397 22.19 -10.07 22.41
N ARG A 398 22.29 -10.47 21.13
CA ARG A 398 21.45 -11.52 20.56
C ARG A 398 21.62 -12.80 21.35
N ASN A 399 20.53 -13.33 21.91
CA ASN A 399 20.56 -14.61 22.61
C ASN A 399 20.48 -15.78 21.61
N PRO A 400 21.57 -16.53 21.36
CA PRO A 400 21.57 -17.57 20.33
C PRO A 400 20.58 -18.71 20.64
N GLY A 401 20.28 -18.96 21.92
CA GLY A 401 19.33 -20.00 22.35
C GLY A 401 17.86 -19.65 22.10
N ARG A 402 17.56 -18.39 21.74
CA ARG A 402 16.20 -17.93 21.39
C ARG A 402 16.05 -17.56 19.91
N VAL A 403 17.11 -17.72 19.12
CA VAL A 403 17.06 -17.49 17.67
C VAL A 403 16.35 -18.65 16.98
N ARG A 404 15.32 -18.35 16.20
CA ARG A 404 14.69 -19.28 15.25
C ARG A 404 14.39 -18.49 13.98
N ILE A 405 15.16 -18.75 12.94
CA ILE A 405 14.95 -18.20 11.60
C ILE A 405 14.43 -19.36 10.72
N PRO A 406 13.31 -19.19 10.00
CA PRO A 406 12.78 -20.24 9.13
C PRO A 406 13.78 -20.63 8.03
N GLN A 407 13.62 -21.82 7.46
CA GLN A 407 14.75 -22.46 6.75
C GLN A 407 15.14 -21.85 5.40
N LYS A 408 14.19 -21.43 4.55
CA LYS A 408 14.52 -21.03 3.17
C LYS A 408 13.75 -19.80 2.69
N PRO A 409 14.45 -18.78 2.17
CA PRO A 409 13.80 -17.66 1.50
C PRO A 409 13.22 -18.09 0.15
N VAL A 410 12.16 -17.41 -0.28
CA VAL A 410 11.51 -17.64 -1.57
C VAL A 410 12.01 -16.59 -2.56
N ASP A 411 12.47 -17.03 -3.73
CA ASP A 411 12.91 -16.10 -4.78
C ASP A 411 11.70 -15.39 -5.40
N LEU A 412 11.90 -14.13 -5.82
CA LEU A 412 10.90 -13.34 -6.53
C LEU A 412 11.53 -12.39 -7.55
N MET A 413 10.70 -11.88 -8.44
CA MET A 413 10.98 -10.80 -9.37
C MET A 413 10.07 -9.61 -9.05
N ALA A 414 10.67 -8.42 -8.97
CA ALA A 414 9.97 -7.16 -8.71
C ALA A 414 10.44 -6.09 -9.70
N GLY A 415 10.03 -4.83 -9.51
CA GLY A 415 10.50 -3.70 -10.30
C GLY A 415 9.66 -3.40 -11.55
N PHE A 416 8.39 -3.82 -11.59
CA PHE A 416 7.48 -3.57 -12.72
C PHE A 416 6.80 -2.20 -12.58
N SER A 417 7.56 -1.12 -12.75
CA SER A 417 6.98 0.22 -12.99
C SER A 417 6.16 0.26 -14.29
N GLU A 418 5.32 1.28 -14.47
CA GLU A 418 4.62 1.50 -15.74
C GLU A 418 5.64 1.58 -16.89
N GLU A 419 6.71 2.34 -16.70
CA GLU A 419 7.76 2.54 -17.67
C GLU A 419 8.49 1.23 -18.01
N ALA A 420 8.76 0.39 -17.01
CA ALA A 420 9.33 -0.94 -17.22
C ALA A 420 8.40 -1.84 -18.05
N ILE A 421 7.10 -1.85 -17.74
CA ILE A 421 6.11 -2.63 -18.49
C ILE A 421 6.03 -2.11 -19.93
N ARG A 422 5.86 -0.81 -20.13
CA ARG A 422 5.80 -0.21 -21.47
C ARG A 422 7.07 -0.47 -22.27
N LYS A 423 8.25 -0.40 -21.65
CA LYS A 423 9.52 -0.73 -22.29
C LYS A 423 9.58 -2.20 -22.69
N ALA A 424 9.14 -3.12 -21.83
CA ALA A 424 9.09 -4.55 -22.14
C ALA A 424 8.13 -4.87 -23.30
N LEU A 425 7.11 -4.04 -23.51
CA LEU A 425 6.19 -4.10 -24.65
C LEU A 425 6.70 -3.35 -25.89
N GLY A 426 7.96 -2.91 -25.93
CA GLY A 426 8.54 -2.22 -27.09
C GLY A 426 8.21 -0.73 -27.18
N GLY A 427 7.79 -0.10 -26.08
CA GLY A 427 7.54 1.35 -25.98
C GLY A 427 6.10 1.79 -26.23
N THR A 428 5.19 0.86 -26.54
CA THR A 428 3.75 1.08 -26.77
C THR A 428 2.93 0.04 -26.01
N TYR A 429 1.66 0.31 -25.70
CA TYR A 429 0.77 -0.68 -25.09
C TYR A 429 0.12 -1.61 -26.11
N LYS A 430 0.33 -1.38 -27.41
CA LYS A 430 -0.25 -2.18 -28.49
C LYS A 430 -0.10 -3.71 -28.29
N PRO A 431 1.07 -4.27 -27.92
CA PRO A 431 1.18 -5.72 -27.75
C PRO A 431 0.30 -6.27 -26.60
N LEU A 432 0.14 -5.50 -25.51
CA LEU A 432 -0.76 -5.86 -24.42
C LEU A 432 -2.23 -5.73 -24.84
N ILE A 433 -2.58 -4.65 -25.54
CA ILE A 433 -3.91 -4.43 -26.11
C ILE A 433 -4.27 -5.57 -27.07
N ASP A 434 -3.38 -5.93 -27.99
CA ASP A 434 -3.59 -7.01 -28.96
C ASP A 434 -3.73 -8.38 -28.26
N ALA A 435 -3.02 -8.62 -27.16
CA ALA A 435 -3.21 -9.81 -26.33
C ALA A 435 -4.59 -9.83 -25.65
N ILE A 436 -5.10 -8.66 -25.23
CA ILE A 436 -6.43 -8.53 -24.64
C ILE A 436 -7.53 -8.76 -25.66
N VAL A 437 -7.44 -8.07 -26.81
CA VAL A 437 -8.38 -8.21 -27.93
C VAL A 437 -8.37 -9.65 -28.45
N GLY A 438 -7.20 -10.26 -28.60
CA GLY A 438 -7.05 -11.65 -29.01
C GLY A 438 -7.47 -12.69 -27.97
N GLY A 439 -7.90 -12.28 -26.77
CA GLY A 439 -8.38 -13.18 -25.71
C GLY A 439 -7.29 -13.97 -24.99
N ARG A 440 -6.01 -13.81 -25.35
CA ARG A 440 -4.88 -14.43 -24.64
C ARG A 440 -4.73 -13.89 -23.22
N ILE A 441 -5.08 -12.63 -23.03
CA ILE A 441 -5.26 -12.04 -21.70
C ILE A 441 -6.71 -11.58 -21.65
N ARG A 442 -7.52 -12.06 -20.71
CA ARG A 442 -8.94 -11.68 -20.68
C ARG A 442 -9.15 -10.28 -20.12
N GLY A 443 -8.35 -9.92 -19.14
CA GLY A 443 -8.35 -8.61 -18.50
C GLY A 443 -7.20 -8.50 -17.51
N ALA A 444 -7.23 -7.47 -16.67
CA ALA A 444 -6.27 -7.32 -15.58
C ALA A 444 -6.93 -6.96 -14.25
N VAL A 445 -6.38 -7.45 -13.14
CA VAL A 445 -6.86 -7.11 -11.80
C VAL A 445 -5.71 -6.57 -10.95
N GLY A 446 -5.95 -5.41 -10.34
CA GLY A 446 -5.07 -4.87 -9.29
C GLY A 446 -5.42 -5.44 -7.92
N ILE A 447 -4.60 -6.33 -7.36
CA ILE A 447 -4.76 -6.82 -5.98
C ILE A 447 -3.87 -5.99 -5.06
N VAL A 448 -4.50 -5.30 -4.12
CA VAL A 448 -3.85 -4.33 -3.23
C VAL A 448 -4.26 -4.58 -1.77
N GLY A 449 -3.72 -3.77 -0.87
CA GLY A 449 -4.18 -3.73 0.52
C GLY A 449 -3.22 -4.38 1.51
N CYS A 450 -3.77 -4.79 2.64
CA CYS A 450 -3.04 -5.07 3.88
C CYS A 450 -3.21 -6.54 4.29
N ASN A 451 -3.01 -6.86 5.57
CA ASN A 451 -3.53 -8.08 6.18
C ASN A 451 -4.47 -7.74 7.34
N ASN A 452 -5.33 -8.69 7.71
CA ASN A 452 -6.30 -8.53 8.77
C ASN A 452 -6.41 -9.84 9.58
N PRO A 453 -6.23 -9.84 10.92
CA PRO A 453 -6.22 -11.08 11.72
C PRO A 453 -7.59 -11.79 11.76
N LYS A 454 -8.65 -11.17 11.23
CA LYS A 454 -9.96 -11.81 10.98
C LYS A 454 -9.90 -12.88 9.89
N ILE A 455 -8.93 -12.79 8.98
CA ILE A 455 -8.70 -13.74 7.90
C ILE A 455 -7.39 -14.45 8.20
N LYS A 456 -7.28 -15.72 7.78
CA LYS A 456 -6.00 -16.43 7.74
C LYS A 456 -5.04 -15.61 6.87
N GLN A 457 -3.96 -15.11 7.47
CA GLN A 457 -3.02 -14.21 6.81
C GLN A 457 -2.55 -14.78 5.47
N ASP A 458 -2.56 -13.91 4.46
CA ASP A 458 -2.14 -14.13 3.06
C ASP A 458 -3.03 -15.09 2.25
N TYR A 459 -4.02 -15.75 2.88
CA TYR A 459 -4.93 -16.67 2.19
C TYR A 459 -5.78 -15.97 1.12
N GLY A 460 -6.32 -14.80 1.42
CA GLY A 460 -7.17 -14.04 0.51
C GLY A 460 -6.39 -13.58 -0.72
N HIS A 461 -5.19 -13.01 -0.49
CA HIS A 461 -4.31 -12.54 -1.57
C HIS A 461 -3.87 -13.67 -2.50
N VAL A 462 -3.25 -14.71 -1.91
CA VAL A 462 -2.64 -15.79 -2.69
C VAL A 462 -3.69 -16.62 -3.42
N THR A 463 -4.84 -16.88 -2.79
CA THR A 463 -5.91 -17.67 -3.43
C THR A 463 -6.54 -16.89 -4.57
N LEU A 464 -6.85 -15.60 -4.37
CA LEU A 464 -7.42 -14.77 -5.41
C LEU A 464 -6.47 -14.64 -6.62
N ALA A 465 -5.19 -14.36 -6.38
CA ALA A 465 -4.19 -14.26 -7.45
C ALA A 465 -4.11 -15.56 -8.25
N LYS A 466 -4.05 -16.72 -7.58
CA LYS A 466 -4.04 -18.05 -8.23
C LYS A 466 -5.28 -18.31 -9.06
N GLU A 467 -6.46 -17.94 -8.57
CA GLU A 467 -7.71 -18.14 -9.32
C GLU A 467 -7.79 -17.24 -10.56
N LEU A 468 -7.32 -15.99 -10.47
CA LEU A 468 -7.33 -15.07 -11.60
C LEU A 468 -6.33 -15.45 -12.70
N ILE A 469 -5.08 -15.80 -12.35
CA ILE A 469 -4.08 -16.16 -13.37
C ILE A 469 -4.47 -17.42 -14.14
N LYS A 470 -5.13 -18.40 -13.48
CA LYS A 470 -5.67 -19.60 -14.13
C LYS A 470 -6.74 -19.28 -15.18
N ARG A 471 -7.42 -18.14 -15.05
CA ARG A 471 -8.50 -17.66 -15.92
C ARG A 471 -7.99 -16.69 -16.99
N ASP A 472 -6.68 -16.69 -17.26
CA ASP A 472 -6.00 -15.77 -18.19
C ASP A 472 -6.15 -14.29 -17.84
N ILE A 473 -6.31 -13.97 -16.55
CA ILE A 473 -6.39 -12.58 -16.07
C ILE A 473 -5.03 -12.18 -15.49
N LEU A 474 -4.42 -11.14 -16.06
CA LEU A 474 -3.16 -10.59 -15.57
C LEU A 474 -3.35 -9.99 -14.18
N VAL A 475 -2.45 -10.29 -13.24
CA VAL A 475 -2.54 -9.72 -11.88
C VAL A 475 -1.44 -8.68 -11.70
N LEU A 476 -1.83 -7.51 -11.20
CA LEU A 476 -0.93 -6.42 -10.81
C LEU A 476 -1.03 -6.25 -9.29
N GLU A 477 0.09 -6.20 -8.58
CA GLU A 477 0.05 -6.14 -7.12
C GLU A 477 0.92 -5.04 -6.54
N THR A 478 0.46 -4.51 -5.41
CA THR A 478 1.20 -3.57 -4.58
C THR A 478 1.05 -3.91 -3.10
N GLY A 479 1.85 -3.24 -2.26
CA GLY A 479 1.69 -3.32 -0.81
C GLY A 479 1.86 -4.74 -0.27
N CYS A 480 1.07 -5.12 0.73
CA CYS A 480 1.19 -6.43 1.38
C CYS A 480 0.72 -7.59 0.48
N ALA A 481 -0.16 -7.33 -0.50
CA ALA A 481 -0.59 -8.35 -1.45
C ALA A 481 0.61 -8.88 -2.27
N ALA A 482 1.43 -7.97 -2.80
CA ALA A 482 2.64 -8.33 -3.55
C ALA A 482 3.63 -9.14 -2.70
N ILE A 483 3.79 -8.77 -1.43
CA ILE A 483 4.67 -9.50 -0.50
C ILE A 483 4.12 -10.91 -0.23
N ALA A 484 2.81 -11.04 0.01
CA ALA A 484 2.14 -12.32 0.23
C ALA A 484 2.32 -13.28 -0.96
N CYS A 485 2.08 -12.80 -2.17
CA CYS A 485 2.28 -13.57 -3.40
C CYS A 485 3.75 -13.84 -3.70
N GLY A 486 4.66 -12.95 -3.30
CA GLY A 486 6.11 -13.19 -3.31
C GLY A 486 6.51 -14.36 -2.40
N LYS A 487 6.02 -14.38 -1.15
CA LYS A 487 6.21 -15.51 -0.21
C LYS A 487 5.62 -16.81 -0.76
N ALA A 488 4.52 -16.73 -1.51
CA ALA A 488 3.87 -17.88 -2.13
C ALA A 488 4.50 -18.34 -3.48
N GLY A 489 5.54 -17.67 -3.96
CA GLY A 489 6.23 -18.02 -5.21
C GLY A 489 5.45 -17.70 -6.48
N LEU A 490 4.55 -16.71 -6.44
CA LEU A 490 3.77 -16.28 -7.62
C LEU A 490 4.46 -15.17 -8.43
N LEU A 491 5.46 -14.51 -7.84
CA LEU A 491 6.21 -13.42 -8.45
C LEU A 491 7.48 -13.90 -9.18
N VAL A 492 7.51 -15.13 -9.71
CA VAL A 492 8.63 -15.65 -10.50
C VAL A 492 8.17 -16.02 -11.92
N PRO A 493 9.03 -15.90 -12.95
CA PRO A 493 8.65 -16.29 -14.33
C PRO A 493 8.09 -17.71 -14.43
N GLU A 494 8.62 -18.64 -13.62
CA GLU A 494 8.18 -20.03 -13.55
C GLU A 494 6.72 -20.17 -13.07
N ALA A 495 6.17 -19.18 -12.36
CA ALA A 495 4.76 -19.16 -11.98
C ALA A 495 3.82 -19.03 -13.19
N ALA A 496 4.33 -18.74 -14.39
CA ALA A 496 3.57 -18.81 -15.64
C ALA A 496 2.98 -20.21 -15.91
N ASP A 497 3.52 -21.27 -15.30
CA ASP A 497 2.95 -22.62 -15.36
C ASP A 497 1.66 -22.77 -14.53
N LEU A 498 1.37 -21.82 -13.63
CA LEU A 498 0.14 -21.78 -12.85
C LEU A 498 -0.97 -20.96 -13.53
N ALA A 499 -0.63 -20.22 -14.59
CA ALA A 499 -1.57 -19.42 -15.35
C ALA A 499 -2.31 -20.26 -16.40
N GLY A 500 -3.41 -19.73 -16.93
CA GLY A 500 -4.06 -20.29 -18.10
C GLY A 500 -3.15 -20.24 -19.34
N ASP A 501 -3.51 -21.00 -20.39
CA ASP A 501 -2.67 -21.16 -21.58
C ASP A 501 -2.36 -19.82 -22.27
N GLY A 502 -3.33 -18.90 -22.27
CA GLY A 502 -3.21 -17.58 -22.88
C GLY A 502 -2.16 -16.73 -22.17
N LEU A 503 -2.38 -16.43 -20.89
CA LEU A 503 -1.51 -15.60 -20.07
C LEU A 503 -0.15 -16.27 -19.88
N GLY A 504 -0.14 -17.58 -19.61
CA GLY A 504 1.07 -18.37 -19.44
C GLY A 504 2.00 -18.29 -20.67
N SER A 505 1.44 -18.36 -21.88
CA SER A 505 2.24 -18.21 -23.12
C SER A 505 2.86 -16.82 -23.26
N VAL A 506 2.12 -15.76 -22.91
CA VAL A 506 2.60 -14.38 -22.96
C VAL A 506 3.72 -14.16 -21.94
N CYS A 507 3.51 -14.61 -20.70
CA CYS A 507 4.50 -14.52 -19.63
C CYS A 507 5.81 -15.25 -19.98
N LYS A 508 5.73 -16.47 -20.53
CA LYS A 508 6.90 -17.24 -21.00
C LYS A 508 7.64 -16.54 -22.13
N ALA A 509 6.92 -15.94 -23.08
CA ALA A 509 7.52 -15.22 -24.19
C ALA A 509 8.27 -13.95 -23.73
N LEU A 510 7.76 -13.26 -22.71
CA LEU A 510 8.35 -12.04 -22.16
C LEU A 510 9.35 -12.30 -21.01
N GLY A 511 9.40 -13.52 -20.46
CA GLY A 511 10.24 -13.85 -19.31
C GLY A 511 9.78 -13.19 -18.01
N ILE A 512 8.48 -12.94 -17.85
CA ILE A 512 7.88 -12.23 -16.70
C ILE A 512 6.94 -13.17 -15.91
N PRO A 513 6.73 -12.91 -14.61
CA PRO A 513 5.67 -13.59 -13.85
C PRO A 513 4.26 -13.21 -14.34
N PRO A 514 3.23 -14.04 -14.09
CA PRO A 514 1.82 -13.70 -14.34
C PRO A 514 1.23 -12.76 -13.28
N VAL A 515 1.96 -12.53 -12.19
CA VAL A 515 1.65 -11.57 -11.14
C VAL A 515 2.78 -10.53 -11.10
N LEU A 516 2.48 -9.28 -11.38
CA LEU A 516 3.48 -8.21 -11.52
C LEU A 516 3.50 -7.32 -10.28
N HIS A 517 4.64 -7.28 -9.58
CA HIS A 517 4.85 -6.39 -8.44
C HIS A 517 5.09 -4.95 -8.92
N MET A 518 4.10 -4.08 -8.70
CA MET A 518 4.12 -2.68 -9.11
C MET A 518 4.53 -1.70 -8.00
N GLY A 519 4.68 -2.15 -6.75
CA GLY A 519 5.41 -1.40 -5.73
C GLY A 519 4.69 -1.24 -4.40
N SER A 520 4.84 -0.09 -3.77
CA SER A 520 4.29 0.24 -2.46
C SER A 520 2.80 0.65 -2.54
N CYS A 521 2.25 1.05 -1.40
CA CYS A 521 0.88 1.50 -1.25
C CYS A 521 0.56 2.71 -2.16
N VAL A 522 1.48 3.69 -2.26
CA VAL A 522 1.30 4.89 -3.10
C VAL A 522 1.51 4.58 -4.58
N ASP A 523 2.28 3.52 -4.90
CA ASP A 523 2.47 3.02 -6.26
C ASP A 523 1.22 2.36 -6.86
N CYS A 524 0.11 2.27 -6.12
CA CYS A 524 -1.19 2.06 -6.75
C CYS A 524 -1.51 3.14 -7.80
N SER A 525 -0.87 4.32 -7.71
CA SER A 525 -0.86 5.34 -8.75
C SER A 525 -0.33 4.83 -10.10
N ARG A 526 0.60 3.86 -10.11
CA ARG A 526 1.11 3.23 -11.33
C ARG A 526 0.05 2.37 -12.02
N ILE A 527 -0.81 1.70 -11.25
CA ILE A 527 -1.96 0.96 -11.79
C ILE A 527 -2.93 1.94 -12.47
N LEU A 528 -3.20 3.10 -11.83
CA LEU A 528 -3.99 4.17 -12.44
C LEU A 528 -3.37 4.69 -13.74
N MET A 529 -2.05 4.90 -13.76
CA MET A 529 -1.33 5.38 -14.94
C MET A 529 -1.35 4.37 -16.08
N LEU A 530 -1.11 3.09 -15.80
CA LEU A 530 -1.19 2.03 -16.80
C LEU A 530 -2.59 1.96 -17.41
N ALA A 531 -3.64 1.99 -16.57
CA ALA A 531 -5.03 1.99 -17.05
C ALA A 531 -5.36 3.25 -17.87
N ALA A 532 -4.95 4.44 -17.41
CA ALA A 532 -5.18 5.68 -18.15
C ALA A 532 -4.49 5.70 -19.51
N ASN A 533 -3.25 5.23 -19.60
CA ASN A 533 -2.50 5.26 -20.85
C ASN A 533 -3.07 4.25 -21.86
N ILE A 534 -3.48 3.06 -21.42
CA ILE A 534 -4.20 2.09 -22.27
C ILE A 534 -5.54 2.67 -22.73
N ALA A 535 -6.32 3.27 -21.83
CA ALA A 535 -7.61 3.88 -22.18
C ALA A 535 -7.45 5.03 -23.18
N LYS A 536 -6.40 5.86 -23.05
CA LYS A 536 -6.05 6.92 -24.01
C LYS A 536 -5.71 6.36 -25.38
N GLU A 537 -4.90 5.30 -25.46
CA GLU A 537 -4.54 4.66 -26.74
C GLU A 537 -5.77 4.07 -27.45
N LEU A 538 -6.77 3.60 -26.68
CA LEU A 538 -8.03 3.07 -27.19
C LEU A 538 -9.12 4.15 -27.44
N GLY A 539 -8.93 5.40 -27.01
CA GLY A 539 -9.97 6.45 -27.10
C GLY A 539 -11.19 6.21 -26.20
N VAL A 540 -11.01 5.51 -25.08
CA VAL A 540 -12.07 5.14 -24.12
C VAL A 540 -11.81 5.72 -22.73
N GLY A 541 -12.77 5.57 -21.81
CA GLY A 541 -12.56 5.86 -20.39
C GLY A 541 -11.91 4.67 -19.68
N ILE A 542 -11.29 4.91 -18.52
CA ILE A 542 -10.76 3.82 -17.67
C ILE A 542 -11.88 2.83 -17.33
N GLY A 543 -13.08 3.35 -17.05
CA GLY A 543 -14.25 2.53 -16.77
C GLY A 543 -14.76 1.68 -17.92
N ASP A 544 -14.21 1.80 -19.13
CA ASP A 544 -14.58 0.92 -20.24
C ASP A 544 -13.64 -0.29 -20.36
N LEU A 545 -12.47 -0.25 -19.70
CA LEU A 545 -11.48 -1.30 -19.78
C LEU A 545 -11.93 -2.59 -19.06
N PRO A 546 -11.50 -3.78 -19.54
CA PRO A 546 -11.75 -5.05 -18.87
C PRO A 546 -10.79 -5.23 -17.69
N ILE A 547 -10.98 -4.41 -16.65
CA ILE A 547 -10.14 -4.37 -15.46
C ILE A 547 -10.97 -4.40 -14.17
N GLY A 548 -10.36 -4.94 -13.11
CA GLY A 548 -10.92 -4.94 -11.76
C GLY A 548 -9.87 -4.59 -10.70
N GLY A 549 -10.33 -4.40 -9.48
CA GLY A 549 -9.49 -4.19 -8.31
C GLY A 549 -9.96 -5.06 -7.15
N ALA A 550 -9.04 -5.41 -6.25
CA ALA A 550 -9.37 -6.18 -5.07
C ALA A 550 -8.55 -5.74 -3.86
N ALA A 551 -9.18 -5.77 -2.68
CA ALA A 551 -8.49 -5.68 -1.40
C ALA A 551 -8.96 -6.82 -0.48
N PRO A 552 -8.38 -8.03 -0.61
CA PRO A 552 -8.89 -9.23 0.08
C PRO A 552 -8.79 -9.14 1.61
N GLU A 553 -7.69 -8.61 2.13
CA GLU A 553 -7.40 -8.61 3.58
C GLU A 553 -7.17 -7.21 4.14
N TRP A 554 -7.88 -6.21 3.61
CA TRP A 554 -7.68 -4.82 4.03
C TRP A 554 -8.02 -4.60 5.52
N TYR A 555 -7.35 -3.62 6.13
CA TYR A 555 -7.66 -3.15 7.48
C TYR A 555 -7.63 -1.62 7.60
N SER A 556 -6.75 -0.95 6.85
CA SER A 556 -6.42 0.45 7.07
C SER A 556 -7.39 1.40 6.38
N GLN A 557 -7.51 2.59 6.95
CA GLN A 557 -8.15 3.75 6.32
C GLN A 557 -7.59 4.07 4.93
N LYS A 558 -6.27 3.86 4.73
CA LYS A 558 -5.61 4.04 3.44
C LYS A 558 -6.22 3.14 2.36
N ALA A 559 -6.50 1.88 2.69
CA ALA A 559 -7.13 0.95 1.75
C ALA A 559 -8.57 1.37 1.37
N ILE A 560 -9.30 2.05 2.25
CA ILE A 560 -10.62 2.64 1.92
C ILE A 560 -10.46 3.76 0.89
N SER A 561 -9.48 4.65 1.08
CA SER A 561 -9.15 5.68 0.07
C SER A 561 -8.77 5.06 -1.27
N ILE A 562 -7.91 4.03 -1.26
CA ILE A 562 -7.49 3.30 -2.47
C ILE A 562 -8.66 2.69 -3.23
N GLY A 563 -9.48 1.89 -2.54
CA GLY A 563 -10.66 1.31 -3.15
C GLY A 563 -11.60 2.37 -3.72
N THR A 564 -11.75 3.51 -3.03
CA THR A 564 -12.63 4.59 -3.47
C THR A 564 -12.10 5.33 -4.68
N TYR A 565 -10.80 5.57 -4.81
CA TYR A 565 -10.29 6.21 -6.02
C TYR A 565 -10.21 5.25 -7.20
N PHE A 566 -10.05 3.94 -6.98
CA PHE A 566 -10.22 2.93 -8.03
C PHE A 566 -11.66 2.97 -8.58
N VAL A 567 -12.67 2.89 -7.71
CA VAL A 567 -14.08 3.01 -8.12
C VAL A 567 -14.38 4.37 -8.76
N SER A 568 -13.89 5.47 -8.17
CA SER A 568 -14.07 6.82 -8.74
C SER A 568 -13.40 6.99 -10.10
N SER A 569 -12.40 6.16 -10.41
CA SER A 569 -11.74 6.12 -11.72
C SER A 569 -12.42 5.15 -12.70
N GLY A 570 -13.45 4.41 -12.27
CA GLY A 570 -14.19 3.46 -13.10
C GLY A 570 -13.73 2.01 -12.97
N VAL A 571 -12.98 1.64 -11.93
CA VAL A 571 -12.54 0.26 -11.68
C VAL A 571 -13.47 -0.39 -10.67
N TYR A 572 -14.09 -1.52 -11.01
CA TYR A 572 -14.88 -2.32 -10.06
C TYR A 572 -13.99 -2.92 -8.97
N VAL A 573 -14.38 -2.82 -7.70
CA VAL A 573 -13.53 -3.23 -6.57
C VAL A 573 -14.21 -4.24 -5.66
N VAL A 574 -13.57 -5.39 -5.44
CA VAL A 574 -14.01 -6.40 -4.46
C VAL A 574 -13.23 -6.29 -3.16
N LEU A 575 -13.94 -6.19 -2.04
CA LEU A 575 -13.38 -6.15 -0.69
C LEU A 575 -13.61 -7.49 0.02
N GLY A 576 -12.56 -8.11 0.54
CA GLY A 576 -12.71 -9.37 1.29
C GLY A 576 -13.15 -9.17 2.75
N ILE A 577 -13.00 -7.96 3.29
CA ILE A 577 -13.54 -7.57 4.59
C ILE A 577 -14.71 -6.59 4.40
N PRO A 578 -15.85 -6.80 5.06
CA PRO A 578 -16.96 -5.85 5.01
C PRO A 578 -16.57 -4.49 5.61
N PRO A 579 -16.73 -3.38 4.88
CA PRO A 579 -16.62 -2.05 5.46
C PRO A 579 -17.78 -1.79 6.43
N LYS A 580 -17.59 -0.82 7.33
CA LYS A 580 -18.56 -0.47 8.39
C LYS A 580 -19.72 0.37 7.83
N ILE A 581 -20.47 -0.19 6.87
CA ILE A 581 -21.55 0.53 6.15
C ILE A 581 -22.91 -0.18 6.20
N PHE A 582 -22.93 -1.45 6.60
CA PHE A 582 -24.12 -2.30 6.50
C PHE A 582 -25.28 -1.89 7.41
N GLY A 583 -25.08 -0.96 8.34
CA GLY A 583 -26.17 -0.35 9.09
C GLY A 583 -26.99 0.68 8.30
N SER A 584 -26.60 1.01 7.07
CA SER A 584 -27.38 1.84 6.14
C SER A 584 -27.57 1.12 4.79
N PRO A 585 -28.78 0.61 4.50
CA PRO A 585 -29.10 0.03 3.20
C PRO A 585 -28.95 1.03 2.04
N ASN A 586 -29.25 2.31 2.27
CA ASN A 586 -29.13 3.37 1.25
C ASN A 586 -27.67 3.62 0.86
N VAL A 587 -26.77 3.73 1.84
CA VAL A 587 -25.33 3.86 1.57
C VAL A 587 -24.79 2.60 0.89
N THR A 588 -25.18 1.42 1.38
CA THR A 588 -24.76 0.14 0.79
C THR A 588 -25.22 0.01 -0.66
N SER A 589 -26.49 0.32 -0.96
CA SER A 589 -27.05 0.27 -2.32
C SER A 589 -26.37 1.27 -3.27
N LEU A 590 -26.08 2.50 -2.78
CA LEU A 590 -25.37 3.49 -3.57
C LEU A 590 -23.99 2.94 -3.99
N LEU A 591 -23.19 2.47 -3.03
CA LEU A 591 -21.81 2.04 -3.25
C LEU A 591 -21.71 0.72 -4.03
N ALA A 592 -22.65 -0.21 -3.84
CA ALA A 592 -22.58 -1.56 -4.42
C ALA A 592 -23.32 -1.72 -5.76
N ALA A 593 -24.23 -0.80 -6.10
CA ALA A 593 -25.02 -0.93 -7.34
C ALA A 593 -25.10 0.37 -8.12
N GLN A 594 -25.60 1.45 -7.51
CA GLN A 594 -25.95 2.69 -8.23
C GLN A 594 -24.73 3.42 -8.79
N LEU A 595 -23.54 3.26 -8.19
CA LEU A 595 -22.30 3.79 -8.76
C LEU A 595 -22.00 3.24 -10.16
N THR A 596 -22.49 2.04 -10.51
CA THR A 596 -22.32 1.46 -11.85
C THR A 596 -22.88 2.38 -12.93
N ASP A 597 -24.01 3.05 -12.67
CA ASP A 597 -24.60 3.99 -13.64
C ASP A 597 -23.86 5.34 -13.67
N LEU A 598 -23.08 5.65 -12.63
CA LEU A 598 -22.43 6.95 -12.47
C LEU A 598 -20.99 6.96 -12.99
N VAL A 599 -20.21 5.92 -12.66
CA VAL A 599 -18.78 5.81 -13.01
C VAL A 599 -18.44 4.50 -13.74
N ASN A 600 -19.44 3.70 -14.12
CA ASN A 600 -19.28 2.37 -14.70
C ASN A 600 -18.50 1.41 -13.77
N ALA A 601 -18.58 1.61 -12.47
CA ALA A 601 -17.96 0.76 -11.45
C ALA A 601 -18.69 0.86 -10.13
N SER A 602 -18.48 -0.13 -9.27
CA SER A 602 -19.07 -0.23 -7.94
C SER A 602 -18.17 -1.07 -7.02
N PHE A 603 -18.55 -1.14 -5.76
CA PHE A 603 -17.94 -2.06 -4.80
C PHE A 603 -18.70 -3.38 -4.71
N ALA A 604 -17.99 -4.45 -4.39
CA ALA A 604 -18.58 -5.65 -3.83
C ALA A 604 -17.84 -6.09 -2.58
N VAL A 605 -18.51 -6.89 -1.76
CA VAL A 605 -17.95 -7.50 -0.56
C VAL A 605 -18.10 -9.00 -0.68
N GLU A 606 -16.99 -9.71 -0.75
CA GLU A 606 -16.96 -11.17 -0.86
C GLU A 606 -15.72 -11.71 -0.14
N PRO A 607 -15.88 -12.25 1.08
CA PRO A 607 -14.78 -12.80 1.86
C PRO A 607 -14.17 -14.10 1.29
N ASP A 608 -14.90 -14.83 0.43
CA ASP A 608 -14.39 -16.02 -0.24
C ASP A 608 -13.57 -15.62 -1.48
N PRO A 609 -12.24 -15.80 -1.48
CA PRO A 609 -11.40 -15.35 -2.58
C PRO A 609 -11.71 -16.04 -3.92
N VAL A 610 -12.31 -17.24 -3.92
CA VAL A 610 -12.70 -17.93 -5.15
C VAL A 610 -13.94 -17.26 -5.75
N LYS A 611 -14.94 -16.94 -4.94
CA LYS A 611 -16.12 -16.19 -5.39
C LYS A 611 -15.79 -14.75 -5.76
N ALA A 612 -14.83 -14.14 -5.06
CA ALA A 612 -14.31 -12.83 -5.44
C ALA A 612 -13.71 -12.86 -6.86
N ALA A 613 -13.00 -13.95 -7.22
CA ALA A 613 -12.52 -14.16 -8.59
C ALA A 613 -13.68 -14.28 -9.60
N ASP A 614 -14.76 -14.99 -9.25
CA ASP A 614 -15.95 -15.09 -10.10
C ASP A 614 -16.61 -13.72 -10.37
N LEU A 615 -16.70 -12.86 -9.35
CA LEU A 615 -17.23 -11.50 -9.48
C LEU A 615 -16.35 -10.64 -10.41
N LEU A 616 -15.03 -10.71 -10.23
CA LEU A 616 -14.07 -9.96 -11.05
C LEU A 616 -14.07 -10.42 -12.51
N GLU A 617 -14.11 -11.74 -12.72
CA GLU A 617 -14.23 -12.34 -14.05
C GLU A 617 -15.52 -11.91 -14.75
N ALA A 618 -16.66 -11.97 -14.06
CA ALA A 618 -17.95 -11.57 -14.60
C ALA A 618 -17.96 -10.09 -15.01
N GLU A 619 -17.33 -9.21 -14.22
CA GLU A 619 -17.19 -7.80 -14.57
C GLU A 619 -16.25 -7.61 -15.77
N ILE A 620 -15.11 -8.30 -15.80
CA ILE A 620 -14.19 -8.29 -16.95
C ILE A 620 -14.94 -8.69 -18.22
N ASP A 621 -15.70 -9.78 -18.21
CA ASP A 621 -16.47 -10.24 -19.37
C ASP A 621 -17.55 -9.25 -19.79
N ARG A 622 -18.22 -8.60 -18.82
CA ARG A 622 -19.20 -7.54 -19.10
C ARG A 622 -18.55 -6.38 -19.86
N LYS A 623 -17.35 -5.96 -19.46
CA LYS A 623 -16.57 -4.89 -20.11
C LYS A 623 -16.08 -5.30 -21.49
N ARG A 624 -15.54 -6.53 -21.63
CA ARG A 624 -15.13 -7.10 -22.92
C ARG A 624 -16.28 -7.07 -23.92
N LYS A 625 -17.45 -7.57 -23.51
CA LYS A 625 -18.67 -7.56 -24.33
C LYS A 625 -19.09 -6.13 -24.73
N ALA A 626 -18.96 -5.16 -23.83
CA ALA A 626 -19.27 -3.76 -24.12
C ALA A 626 -18.28 -3.13 -25.12
N LEU A 627 -17.02 -3.60 -25.15
CA LEU A 627 -16.01 -3.22 -26.13
C LEU A 627 -16.11 -4.03 -27.45
N GLY A 628 -16.97 -5.05 -27.51
CA GLY A 628 -17.14 -5.90 -28.69
C GLY A 628 -16.06 -6.97 -28.89
N ILE A 629 -15.39 -7.39 -27.82
CA ILE A 629 -14.32 -8.42 -27.80
C ILE A 629 -14.61 -9.58 -26.85
#